data_AF-A0A3D4TLS4-F1
#
_entry.id   AF-A0A3D4TLS4-F1
#
_cell.length_a   1.000
_cell.length_b   1.000
_cell.length_c   1.000
_cell.angle_alpha   90.00
_cell.angle_beta   90.00
_cell.angle_gamma   90.00
#
_symmetry.space_group_name_H-M   'P 1'
#
loop_
_entity.id
_entity.type
_entity.pdbx_description
1 polymer ?
#
loop_
_entity_poly.entity_id
_entity_poly.type
_entity_poly.pdbx_seq_one_letter_code
_entity_poly.pdbx_strand_id
1 'polypeptide(L)'
;EALLRLLHPLTPFITEQLWQQLAPRLGLAETTLSLRPYPTAGEFAGDFAQAEADVEWLKAVISAVRRVRSELNVAPSRQVPLRLQAGLEQDRVRIERFSASLSFLMKLDSIQW
;
A
#
# COMPACT_ATOMS: atom_id res chain seq x y z
N GLU A 1 -12.92 7.25 2.65
CA GLU A 1 -14.09 7.70 3.43
C GLU A 1 -13.74 7.70 4.92
N ALA A 2 -13.51 6.53 5.53
CA ALA A 2 -13.34 6.43 6.98
C ALA A 2 -12.12 7.19 7.54
N LEU A 3 -11.00 7.24 6.81
CA LEU A 3 -9.84 8.08 7.17
C LEU A 3 -10.20 9.57 7.26
N LEU A 4 -11.09 10.06 6.39
CA LEU A 4 -11.55 11.46 6.46
C LEU A 4 -12.38 11.67 7.72
N ARG A 5 -13.32 10.76 8.05
CA ARG A 5 -14.10 10.82 9.30
C ARG A 5 -13.20 10.78 10.54
N LEU A 6 -12.19 9.91 10.54
CA LEU A 6 -11.23 9.76 11.63
C LEU A 6 -10.47 11.08 11.89
N LEU A 7 -10.04 11.75 10.82
CA LEU A 7 -9.20 12.95 10.87
C LEU A 7 -10.01 14.26 11.00
N HIS A 8 -11.32 14.23 10.71
CA HIS A 8 -12.19 15.42 10.67
C HIS A 8 -12.18 16.24 11.96
N PRO A 9 -12.19 15.66 13.17
CA PRO A 9 -12.11 16.45 14.41
C PRO A 9 -10.82 17.29 14.55
N LEU A 10 -9.75 16.89 13.86
CA LEU A 10 -8.45 17.57 13.90
C LEU A 10 -8.25 18.55 12.73
N THR A 11 -8.76 18.20 11.54
CA THR A 11 -8.55 18.97 10.31
C THR A 11 -9.87 19.19 9.53
N PRO A 12 -10.87 19.86 10.13
CA PRO A 12 -12.24 19.85 9.64
C PRO A 12 -12.40 20.45 8.24
N PHE A 13 -11.72 21.57 7.94
CA PHE A 13 -11.89 22.25 6.67
C PHE A 13 -11.33 21.46 5.47
N ILE A 14 -10.13 20.88 5.61
CA ILE A 14 -9.50 20.10 4.54
C ILE A 14 -10.26 18.79 4.31
N THR A 15 -10.60 18.09 5.40
CA THR A 15 -11.34 16.83 5.29
C THR A 15 -12.73 17.02 4.70
N GLU A 16 -13.42 18.12 5.02
CA GLU A 16 -14.70 18.49 4.41
C GLU A 16 -14.55 18.81 2.92
N GLN A 17 -13.53 19.58 2.53
CA GLN A 17 -13.29 19.89 1.12
C GLN A 17 -13.00 18.62 0.31
N LEU A 18 -12.22 17.68 0.85
CA LEU A 18 -11.97 16.38 0.23
C LEU A 18 -13.25 15.53 0.18
N TRP A 19 -14.08 15.60 1.23
CA TRP A 19 -15.37 14.92 1.31
C TRP A 19 -16.30 15.29 0.16
N GLN A 20 -16.48 16.59 -0.11
CA GLN A 20 -17.34 17.08 -1.18
C GLN A 20 -17.00 16.50 -2.56
N GLN A 21 -15.72 16.18 -2.80
CA GLN A 21 -15.27 15.57 -4.04
C GLN A 21 -15.41 14.05 -4.04
N LEU A 22 -15.24 13.42 -2.88
CA LEU A 22 -15.22 11.97 -2.72
C LEU A 22 -16.63 11.37 -2.60
N ALA A 23 -17.52 11.99 -1.81
CA ALA A 23 -18.84 11.46 -1.50
C ALA A 23 -19.68 11.15 -2.76
N PRO A 24 -19.73 12.02 -3.80
CA PRO A 24 -20.47 11.70 -5.03
C PRO A 24 -19.91 10.47 -5.77
N ARG A 25 -18.58 10.28 -5.75
CA ARG A 25 -17.92 9.14 -6.40
C ARG A 25 -18.19 7.82 -5.69
N LEU A 26 -18.53 7.87 -4.40
CA LEU A 26 -18.91 6.73 -3.58
C LEU A 26 -20.42 6.51 -3.55
N GLY A 27 -21.21 7.31 -4.28
CA GLY A 27 -22.67 7.24 -4.27
C GLY A 27 -23.30 7.63 -2.92
N LEU A 28 -22.60 8.43 -2.13
CA LEU A 28 -23.05 8.86 -0.80
C LEU A 28 -23.86 10.15 -0.91
N ALA A 29 -25.03 10.17 -0.25
CA ALA A 29 -25.97 11.28 -0.33
C ALA A 29 -25.69 12.41 0.67
N GLU A 30 -24.89 12.18 1.73
CA GLU A 30 -24.62 13.22 2.72
C GLU A 30 -23.69 14.31 2.19
N THR A 31 -24.18 15.54 2.32
CA THR A 31 -23.50 16.76 1.90
C THR A 31 -22.49 17.27 2.92
N THR A 32 -22.32 16.67 4.10
CA THR A 32 -21.26 17.08 5.04
C THR A 32 -20.69 15.89 5.80
N LEU A 33 -19.36 15.90 5.93
CA LEU A 33 -18.61 14.91 6.68
C LEU A 33 -18.90 14.98 8.19
N SER A 34 -19.18 16.18 8.71
CA SER A 34 -19.39 16.43 10.13
C SER A 34 -20.56 15.68 10.76
N LEU A 35 -21.57 15.31 9.97
CA LEU A 35 -22.75 14.59 10.44
C LEU A 35 -22.59 13.06 10.41
N ARG A 36 -21.47 12.55 9.89
CA ARG A 36 -21.24 11.12 9.79
C ARG A 36 -20.81 10.49 11.12
N PRO A 37 -21.21 9.24 11.40
CA PRO A 37 -20.74 8.51 12.57
C PRO A 37 -19.22 8.36 12.56
N TYR A 38 -18.58 8.57 13.71
CA TYR A 38 -17.14 8.32 13.84
C TYR A 38 -16.80 6.85 13.53
N PRO A 39 -15.71 6.56 12.81
CA PRO A 39 -15.39 5.20 12.41
C PRO A 39 -15.15 4.30 13.62
N THR A 40 -15.76 3.12 13.59
CA THR A 40 -15.59 2.09 14.63
C THR A 40 -14.77 0.93 14.11
N ALA A 41 -14.07 0.22 15.01
CA ALA A 41 -13.27 -0.94 14.63
C ALA A 41 -14.10 -2.05 13.95
N GLY A 42 -15.39 -2.17 14.30
CA GLY A 42 -16.30 -3.14 13.69
C GLY A 42 -16.55 -2.93 12.19
N GLU A 43 -16.34 -1.71 11.68
CA GLU A 43 -16.41 -1.42 10.23
C GLU A 43 -15.28 -2.06 9.44
N PHE A 44 -14.22 -2.51 10.13
CA PHE A 44 -13.03 -3.13 9.56
C PHE A 44 -12.85 -4.57 10.07
N ALA A 45 -13.94 -5.26 10.38
CA ALA A 45 -13.85 -6.65 10.82
C ALA A 45 -13.36 -7.55 9.67
N GLY A 46 -12.41 -8.43 9.98
CA GLY A 46 -11.85 -9.42 9.06
C GLY A 46 -10.61 -10.08 9.63
N ASP A 47 -10.25 -11.25 9.10
CA ASP A 47 -8.96 -11.86 9.39
C ASP A 47 -7.93 -11.36 8.37
N PHE A 48 -7.04 -10.48 8.83
CA PHE A 48 -6.00 -9.89 8.00
C PHE A 48 -4.61 -10.41 8.34
N ALA A 49 -4.47 -11.38 9.24
CA ALA A 49 -3.15 -11.81 9.73
C ALA A 49 -2.24 -12.25 8.58
N GLN A 50 -2.77 -13.03 7.63
CA GLN A 50 -2.01 -13.44 6.45
C GLN A 50 -1.70 -12.28 5.51
N ALA A 51 -2.65 -11.36 5.31
CA ALA A 51 -2.46 -10.20 4.44
C ALA A 51 -1.40 -9.24 5.01
N GLU A 52 -1.41 -9.02 6.33
CA GLU A 52 -0.39 -8.26 7.04
C GLU A 52 0.99 -8.90 6.89
N ALA A 53 1.09 -10.22 7.10
CA ALA A 53 2.34 -10.95 6.94
C ALA A 53 2.89 -10.85 5.50
N ASP A 54 2.03 -10.93 4.50
CA ASP A 54 2.39 -10.80 3.10
C ASP A 54 2.88 -9.37 2.75
N VAL A 55 2.22 -8.34 3.30
CA VAL A 55 2.61 -6.93 3.10
C VAL A 55 3.91 -6.60 3.83
N GLU A 56 4.12 -7.09 5.05
CA GLU A 56 5.39 -6.89 5.76
C GLU A 56 6.55 -7.59 5.07
N TRP A 57 6.32 -8.80 4.54
CA TRP A 57 7.29 -9.48 3.70
C TRP A 57 7.63 -8.65 2.45
N LEU A 58 6.62 -8.09 1.76
CA LEU A 58 6.83 -7.24 0.59
C LEU A 58 7.66 -5.99 0.92
N LYS A 59 7.36 -5.33 2.05
CA LYS A 59 8.12 -4.18 2.55
C LYS A 59 9.57 -4.55 2.83
N ALA A 60 9.82 -5.73 3.41
CA ALA A 60 11.16 -6.22 3.67
C ALA A 60 11.97 -6.44 2.38
N VAL A 61 11.37 -7.08 1.36
CA VAL A 61 12.00 -7.27 0.04
C VAL A 61 12.32 -5.93 -0.62
N ILE A 62 11.35 -5.00 -0.66
CA ILE A 62 11.55 -3.66 -1.22
C ILE A 62 12.70 -2.93 -0.52
N SER A 63 12.76 -3.01 0.80
CA SER A 63 13.81 -2.38 1.60
C SER A 63 15.17 -2.99 1.33
N ALA A 64 15.25 -4.31 1.18
CA ALA A 64 16.48 -5.02 0.82
C ALA A 64 16.98 -4.62 -0.57
N VAL A 65 16.10 -4.58 -1.58
CA VAL A 65 16.46 -4.16 -2.94
C VAL A 65 16.96 -2.71 -2.96
N ARG A 66 16.27 -1.79 -2.27
CA ARG A 66 16.70 -0.39 -2.16
C ARG A 66 18.08 -0.26 -1.52
N ARG A 67 18.34 -1.05 -0.47
CA ARG A 67 19.64 -1.06 0.23
C ARG A 67 20.76 -1.48 -0.71
N VAL A 68 20.62 -2.63 -1.37
CA VAL A 68 21.63 -3.15 -2.32
C VAL A 68 21.89 -2.15 -3.44
N ARG A 69 20.83 -1.53 -3.99
CA ARG A 69 21.00 -0.48 -5.01
C ARG A 69 21.79 0.71 -4.49
N SER A 70 21.53 1.15 -3.26
CA SER A 70 22.27 2.25 -2.65
C SER A 70 23.73 1.90 -2.44
N GLU A 71 24.03 0.68 -1.96
CA GLU A 71 25.41 0.19 -1.77
C GLU A 71 26.18 0.13 -3.09
N LEU A 72 25.50 -0.23 -4.18
CA LEU A 72 26.07 -0.30 -5.52
C LEU A 72 25.98 1.03 -6.30
N ASN A 73 25.53 2.13 -5.68
CA ASN A 73 25.32 3.44 -6.31
C ASN A 73 24.44 3.39 -7.59
N VAL A 74 23.43 2.52 -7.60
CA VAL A 74 22.47 2.40 -8.71
C VAL A 74 21.32 3.39 -8.51
N ALA A 75 21.22 4.37 -9.41
CA ALA A 75 20.16 5.39 -9.39
C ALA A 75 18.75 4.75 -9.32
N PRO A 76 17.82 5.23 -8.48
CA PRO A 76 16.48 4.63 -8.30
C PRO A 76 15.61 4.56 -9.57
N SER A 77 15.86 5.44 -10.54
CA SER A 77 15.13 5.50 -11.80
C SER A 77 15.59 4.48 -12.84
N ARG A 78 16.80 3.93 -12.70
CA ARG A 78 17.36 2.95 -13.64
C ARG A 78 16.61 1.63 -13.54
N GLN A 79 16.23 1.07 -14.68
CA GLN A 79 15.68 -0.29 -14.73
C GLN A 79 16.79 -1.33 -14.53
N VAL A 80 16.50 -2.34 -13.70
CA VAL A 80 17.44 -3.42 -13.39
C VAL A 80 16.73 -4.77 -13.32
N PRO A 81 17.39 -5.87 -13.69
CA PRO A 81 16.89 -7.21 -13.42
C PRO A 81 17.05 -7.54 -11.93
N LEU A 82 16.06 -8.21 -11.35
CA LEU A 82 16.14 -8.77 -10.01
C LEU A 82 16.30 -10.29 -10.10
N ARG A 83 17.38 -10.80 -9.50
CA ARG A 83 17.57 -12.23 -9.31
C ARG A 83 17.47 -12.56 -7.82
N LEU A 84 16.59 -13.50 -7.52
CA LEU A 84 16.36 -14.00 -6.17
C LEU A 84 17.06 -15.34 -6.02
N GLN A 85 17.55 -15.64 -4.83
CA GLN A 85 18.20 -16.91 -4.53
C GLN A 85 17.85 -17.30 -3.09
N ALA A 86 17.78 -18.62 -2.85
CA ALA A 86 17.67 -19.20 -1.50
C ALA A 86 16.44 -18.76 -0.67
N GLY A 87 15.23 -18.92 -1.22
CA GLY A 87 13.97 -18.72 -0.49
C GLY A 87 13.15 -20.00 -0.32
N LEU A 88 12.10 -19.91 0.51
CA LEU A 88 11.12 -20.97 0.74
C LEU A 88 10.04 -20.96 -0.36
N GLU A 89 9.24 -22.01 -0.44
CA GLU A 89 8.15 -22.10 -1.43
C GLU A 89 7.13 -20.95 -1.26
N GLN A 90 6.83 -20.57 -0.02
CA GLN A 90 5.97 -19.43 0.30
C GLN A 90 6.51 -18.10 -0.28
N ASP A 91 7.83 -17.94 -0.39
CA ASP A 91 8.44 -16.73 -0.92
C ASP A 91 8.26 -16.66 -2.43
N ARG A 92 8.29 -17.80 -3.13
CA ARG A 92 7.99 -17.89 -4.57
C ARG A 92 6.55 -17.45 -4.85
N VAL A 93 5.60 -18.00 -4.09
CA VAL A 93 4.18 -17.63 -4.20
C VAL A 93 3.98 -16.12 -3.98
N ARG A 94 4.66 -15.54 -2.99
CA ARG A 94 4.59 -14.09 -2.73
C ARG A 94 5.24 -13.25 -3.84
N ILE A 95 6.39 -13.67 -4.38
CA ILE A 95 7.03 -13.00 -5.52
C ILE A 95 6.09 -13.00 -6.72
N GLU A 96 5.51 -14.13 -7.06
CA GLU A 96 4.59 -14.25 -8.20
C GLU A 96 3.38 -13.32 -7.99
N ARG A 97 2.76 -13.39 -6.81
CA ARG A 97 1.60 -12.55 -6.45
C ARG A 97 1.90 -11.06 -6.53
N PHE A 98 3.08 -10.63 -6.07
CA PHE A 98 3.47 -9.21 -6.02
C PHE A 98 4.37 -8.75 -7.17
N SER A 99 4.56 -9.57 -8.20
CA SER A 99 5.50 -9.30 -9.30
C SER A 99 5.25 -7.93 -9.95
N ALA A 100 3.99 -7.58 -10.24
CA ALA A 100 3.64 -6.29 -10.80
C ALA A 100 3.98 -5.12 -9.87
N SER A 101 3.68 -5.25 -8.57
CA SER A 101 3.98 -4.23 -7.56
C SER A 101 5.49 -4.04 -7.38
N LEU A 102 6.25 -5.13 -7.33
CA LEU A 102 7.70 -5.11 -7.24
C LEU A 102 8.32 -4.43 -8.46
N SER A 103 7.91 -4.83 -9.67
CA SER A 103 8.41 -4.24 -10.92
C SER A 103 8.10 -2.74 -11.01
N PHE A 104 6.90 -2.33 -10.62
CA PHE A 104 6.52 -0.91 -10.62
C PHE A 104 7.30 -0.10 -9.58
N LEU A 105 7.28 -0.53 -8.31
CA LEU A 105 7.86 0.22 -7.20
C LEU A 105 9.39 0.28 -7.28
N MET A 106 10.04 -0.80 -7.71
CA MET A 106 11.50 -0.94 -7.76
C MET A 106 12.09 -0.71 -9.16
N LYS A 107 11.28 -0.36 -10.16
CA LYS A 107 11.74 -0.20 -11.55
C LYS A 107 12.50 -1.45 -12.03
N LEU A 108 11.87 -2.62 -11.95
CA LEU A 108 12.49 -3.87 -12.41
C LEU A 108 12.06 -4.15 -13.86
N ASP A 109 12.99 -4.63 -14.68
CA ASP A 109 12.68 -5.11 -16.04
C ASP A 109 12.25 -6.59 -16.05
N SER A 110 12.76 -7.37 -15.10
CA SER A 110 12.54 -8.80 -14.98
C SER A 110 12.79 -9.25 -13.54
N ILE A 111 12.06 -10.29 -13.13
CA ILE A 111 12.24 -10.96 -11.85
C ILE A 111 12.51 -12.44 -12.14
N GLN A 112 13.68 -12.90 -11.73
CA GLN A 112 14.14 -14.28 -11.92
C GLN A 112 14.40 -14.92 -10.57
N TRP A 113 14.12 -16.22 -10.47
CA TRP A 113 14.46 -17.06 -9.33
C TRP A 113 15.63 -17.99 -9.66
#